data_AF-A0A3A5MYZ5-F1
#
_entry.id   AF-A0A3A5MYZ5-F1
#
_cell.length_a   1.000
_cell.length_b   1.000
_cell.length_c   1.000
_cell.angle_alpha   90.00
_cell.angle_beta   90.00
_cell.angle_gamma   90.00
#
_symmetry.space_group_name_H-M   'P 1'
#
loop_
_entity.id
_entity.type
_entity.pdbx_description
1 polymer ?
#
loop_
_entity_poly.entity_id
_entity_poly.type
_entity_poly.pdbx_seq_one_letter_code
_entity_poly.pdbx_strand_id
1 'polypeptide(L)'
;MAAEKGKSALILIGAPVALIGTLFLLIILVFSGTAATAACTNAAGTVDPDTVPTDPIAGYSGEQLKNAAYIMNAASTLTLDRTAQVVGVMTAMGESSLVNVGFGDDLNGVTNPDGTPTCSLGLFQQQWCLGSWGTRDEVMDPAHAATAFFERLVGVADWQSLAPTLAIHKVQGNADPYHYET
;
A
#
# COMPACT_ATOMS: atom_id res chain seq x y z
N MET A 1 -37.21 -50.36 71.42
CA MET A 1 -37.98 -49.71 70.32
C MET A 1 -37.78 -48.21 70.52
N ALA A 2 -36.88 -47.53 69.81
CA ALA A 2 -37.01 -47.03 68.41
C ALA A 2 -37.95 -45.80 68.32
N ALA A 3 -37.67 -44.72 67.57
CA ALA A 3 -36.48 -44.21 66.85
C ALA A 3 -36.74 -42.72 66.44
N GLU A 4 -35.85 -41.87 65.91
CA GLU A 4 -34.39 -41.88 65.64
C GLU A 4 -33.80 -40.58 66.27
N LYS A 5 -33.15 -39.69 65.50
CA LYS A 5 -32.85 -38.28 65.80
C LYS A 5 -33.28 -37.41 64.61
N GLY A 6 -33.70 -36.16 64.86
CA GLY A 6 -33.96 -35.20 63.79
C GLY A 6 -32.68 -34.85 63.04
N LYS A 7 -32.62 -35.16 61.73
CA LYS A 7 -31.51 -34.76 60.85
C LYS A 7 -31.81 -33.39 60.24
N SER A 8 -30.93 -32.43 60.47
CA SER A 8 -31.01 -31.09 59.89
C SER A 8 -31.01 -31.15 58.36
N ALA A 9 -31.98 -30.48 57.73
CA ALA A 9 -31.98 -30.27 56.28
C ALA A 9 -30.86 -29.26 55.92
N LEU A 10 -29.84 -29.71 55.19
CA LEU A 10 -28.63 -28.93 54.94
C LEU A 10 -28.04 -29.18 53.54
N ILE A 11 -28.88 -29.12 52.50
CA ILE A 11 -28.45 -29.14 51.08
C ILE A 11 -29.31 -28.16 50.27
N LEU A 12 -28.72 -27.60 49.19
CA LEU A 12 -29.35 -26.93 48.02
C LEU A 12 -29.26 -25.39 47.87
N ILE A 13 -28.28 -24.72 48.48
CA ILE A 13 -27.86 -23.36 48.03
C ILE A 13 -26.67 -23.40 47.03
N GLY A 14 -25.93 -24.52 46.97
CA GLY A 14 -24.79 -24.65 46.03
C GLY A 14 -25.18 -24.83 44.55
N ALA A 15 -26.29 -25.53 44.28
CA ALA A 15 -26.69 -25.87 42.90
C ALA A 15 -27.11 -24.64 42.04
N PRO A 16 -27.88 -23.66 42.55
CA PRO A 16 -28.23 -22.48 41.76
C PRO A 16 -27.01 -21.60 41.44
N VAL A 17 -26.10 -21.42 42.41
CA VAL A 17 -24.91 -20.55 42.27
C VAL A 17 -23.94 -21.13 41.24
N ALA A 18 -23.72 -22.45 41.26
CA ALA A 18 -22.88 -23.12 40.27
C ALA A 18 -23.44 -22.97 38.84
N LEU A 19 -24.77 -23.07 38.68
CA LEU A 19 -25.43 -22.98 37.36
C LEU A 19 -25.42 -21.55 36.79
N ILE A 20 -25.58 -20.54 37.65
CA ILE A 20 -25.44 -19.13 37.25
C ILE A 20 -23.98 -18.82 36.91
N GLY A 21 -23.03 -19.32 37.70
CA GLY A 21 -21.59 -19.16 37.44
C GLY A 21 -21.16 -19.76 36.11
N THR A 22 -21.57 -20.98 35.78
CA THR A 22 -21.24 -21.61 34.49
C THR A 22 -21.95 -20.95 33.31
N LEU A 23 -23.21 -20.50 33.47
CA LEU A 23 -23.90 -19.73 32.43
C LEU A 23 -23.22 -18.38 32.17
N PHE A 24 -22.78 -17.68 33.22
CA PHE A 24 -22.04 -16.42 33.08
C PHE A 24 -20.67 -16.63 32.43
N LEU A 25 -19.96 -17.72 32.75
CA LEU A 25 -18.69 -18.07 32.13
C LEU A 25 -18.85 -18.49 30.66
N LEU A 26 -19.94 -19.19 30.32
CA LEU A 26 -20.32 -19.50 28.93
C LEU A 26 -20.70 -18.25 28.14
N ILE A 27 -21.43 -17.31 28.75
CA ILE A 27 -21.71 -16.00 28.14
C ILE A 27 -20.39 -15.26 27.89
N ILE A 28 -19.47 -15.21 28.86
CA ILE A 28 -18.14 -14.62 28.63
C ILE A 28 -17.41 -15.32 27.48
N LEU A 29 -17.39 -16.66 27.41
CA LEU A 29 -16.75 -17.39 26.31
C LEU A 29 -17.41 -17.16 24.92
N VAL A 30 -18.74 -17.03 24.85
CA VAL A 30 -19.48 -16.81 23.60
C VAL A 30 -19.41 -15.35 23.13
N PHE A 31 -19.32 -14.40 24.07
CA PHE A 31 -19.19 -12.96 23.76
C PHE A 31 -17.72 -12.48 23.76
N SER A 32 -16.76 -13.30 24.19
CA SER A 32 -15.32 -13.12 23.92
C SER A 32 -14.99 -13.53 22.49
N GLY A 33 -15.76 -13.03 21.53
CA GLY A 33 -15.38 -13.07 20.14
C GLY A 33 -14.05 -12.33 20.02
N THR A 34 -12.97 -13.07 19.75
CA THR A 34 -11.72 -12.48 19.32
C THR A 34 -11.97 -11.80 18.00
N ALA A 35 -12.37 -10.53 18.04
CA ALA A 35 -12.22 -9.62 16.93
C ALA A 35 -10.73 -9.69 16.59
N ALA A 36 -10.41 -10.38 15.49
CA ALA A 36 -9.08 -10.35 14.93
C ALA A 36 -8.86 -8.89 14.50
N THR A 37 -8.24 -8.12 15.38
CA THR A 37 -7.66 -6.84 15.01
C THR A 37 -6.64 -7.18 13.94
N ALA A 38 -7.04 -7.01 12.69
CA ALA A 38 -6.13 -6.98 11.56
C ALA A 38 -5.17 -5.83 11.86
N ALA A 39 -4.03 -6.17 12.47
CA ALA A 39 -2.95 -5.24 12.63
C ALA A 39 -2.58 -4.81 11.22
N CYS A 40 -2.93 -3.59 10.86
CA CYS A 40 -2.52 -2.96 9.62
C CYS A 40 -1.01 -2.72 9.75
N THR A 41 -0.24 -3.78 9.51
CA THR A 41 1.21 -3.69 9.45
C THR A 41 1.55 -2.82 8.25
N ASN A 42 2.59 -1.99 8.37
CA ASN A 42 3.14 -1.26 7.23
C ASN A 42 3.93 -2.19 6.29
N ALA A 43 3.65 -3.50 6.30
CA ALA A 43 4.28 -4.46 5.41
C ALA A 43 3.79 -4.20 3.97
N ALA A 44 4.73 -4.17 3.03
CA ALA A 44 4.41 -4.14 1.61
C ALA A 44 3.71 -5.44 1.18
N GLY A 45 2.73 -5.33 0.29
CA GLY A 45 2.06 -6.48 -0.32
C GLY A 45 2.70 -6.88 -1.65
N THR A 46 2.56 -8.13 -2.06
CA THR A 46 2.83 -8.56 -3.45
C THR A 46 1.50 -8.82 -4.14
N VAL A 47 1.36 -8.36 -5.38
CA VAL A 47 0.12 -8.48 -6.18
C VAL A 47 0.47 -9.20 -7.48
N ASP A 48 -0.23 -10.27 -7.82
CA ASP A 48 -0.09 -10.92 -9.12
C ASP A 48 -0.80 -10.08 -10.21
N PRO A 49 -0.07 -9.48 -11.18
CA PRO A 49 -0.64 -8.61 -12.20
C PRO A 49 -1.68 -9.29 -13.09
N ASP A 50 -1.63 -10.62 -13.24
CA ASP A 50 -2.60 -11.36 -14.05
C ASP A 50 -3.92 -11.65 -13.30
N THR A 51 -4.01 -11.28 -12.01
CA THR A 51 -5.19 -11.49 -11.16
C THR A 51 -5.79 -10.20 -10.59
N VAL A 52 -5.39 -9.03 -11.11
CA VAL A 52 -5.97 -7.74 -10.69
C VAL A 52 -7.49 -7.70 -10.95
N PRO A 53 -8.29 -7.00 -10.12
CA PRO A 53 -9.72 -6.92 -10.31
C PRO A 53 -10.14 -6.38 -11.68
N THR A 54 -11.20 -6.96 -12.24
CA THR A 54 -11.80 -6.53 -13.52
C THR A 54 -12.65 -5.27 -13.36
N ASP A 55 -13.28 -5.10 -12.18
CA ASP A 55 -14.11 -3.95 -11.87
C ASP A 55 -13.21 -2.74 -11.51
N PRO A 56 -13.57 -1.50 -11.94
CA PRO A 56 -12.75 -0.33 -11.67
C PRO A 56 -12.58 -0.02 -10.18
N ILE A 57 -11.36 0.33 -9.78
CA ILE A 57 -11.02 0.80 -8.43
C ILE A 57 -10.72 2.29 -8.50
N ALA A 58 -11.56 3.11 -7.87
CA ALA A 58 -11.42 4.58 -7.85
C ALA A 58 -11.26 5.23 -9.26
N GLY A 59 -11.82 4.60 -10.31
CA GLY A 59 -11.72 5.05 -11.70
C GLY A 59 -10.60 4.39 -12.52
N TYR A 60 -9.65 3.70 -11.88
CA TYR A 60 -8.58 2.95 -12.55
C TYR A 60 -9.02 1.52 -12.87
N SER A 61 -8.62 0.98 -14.03
CA SER A 61 -9.03 -0.37 -14.46
C SER A 61 -8.00 -1.03 -15.40
N GLY A 62 -8.10 -2.36 -15.55
CA GLY A 62 -7.31 -3.12 -16.52
C GLY A 62 -5.81 -2.90 -16.38
N GLU A 63 -5.16 -2.47 -17.47
CA GLU A 63 -3.71 -2.22 -17.50
C GLU A 63 -3.23 -1.18 -16.46
N GLN A 64 -4.06 -0.22 -16.05
CA GLN A 64 -3.69 0.72 -14.99
C GLN A 64 -3.50 0.00 -13.64
N LEU A 65 -4.34 -0.99 -13.34
CA LEU A 65 -4.21 -1.81 -12.13
C LEU A 65 -3.03 -2.78 -12.21
N LYS A 66 -2.70 -3.29 -13.41
CA LYS A 66 -1.48 -4.08 -13.64
C LYS A 66 -0.22 -3.23 -13.43
N ASN A 67 -0.19 -2.01 -13.97
CA ASN A 67 0.90 -1.07 -13.76
C ASN A 67 1.07 -0.72 -12.28
N ALA A 68 -0.03 -0.50 -11.55
CA ALA A 68 0.02 -0.37 -10.09
C ALA A 68 0.59 -1.62 -9.40
N ALA A 69 0.23 -2.83 -9.84
CA ALA A 69 0.79 -4.08 -9.32
C ALA A 69 2.31 -4.20 -9.59
N TYR A 70 2.79 -3.85 -10.78
CA TYR A 70 4.23 -3.81 -11.08
C TYR A 70 4.99 -2.83 -10.18
N ILE A 71 4.43 -1.63 -9.94
CA ILE A 71 5.01 -0.65 -9.02
C ILE A 71 5.05 -1.19 -7.58
N MET A 72 3.95 -1.75 -7.09
CA MET A 72 3.88 -2.35 -5.75
C MET A 72 4.91 -3.47 -5.59
N ASN A 73 5.06 -4.34 -6.60
CA ASN A 73 5.99 -5.45 -6.57
C ASN A 73 7.46 -5.01 -6.63
N ALA A 74 7.79 -3.93 -7.33
CA ALA A 74 9.15 -3.38 -7.37
C ALA A 74 9.59 -2.91 -5.97
N ALA A 75 8.73 -2.17 -5.26
CA ALA A 75 8.98 -1.80 -3.86
C ALA A 75 9.15 -3.02 -2.95
N SER A 76 8.30 -4.05 -3.08
CA SER A 76 8.41 -5.30 -2.31
C SER A 76 9.70 -6.07 -2.61
N THR A 77 10.14 -6.09 -3.87
CA THR A 77 11.41 -6.71 -4.30
C THR A 77 12.62 -6.01 -3.67
N LEU A 78 12.54 -4.68 -3.52
CA LEU A 78 13.53 -3.85 -2.80
C LEU A 78 13.36 -3.89 -1.27
N THR A 79 12.47 -4.75 -0.74
CA THR A 79 12.13 -4.88 0.70
C THR A 79 11.64 -3.59 1.37
N LEU A 80 11.08 -2.67 0.58
CA LEU A 80 10.49 -1.45 1.09
C LEU A 80 9.12 -1.70 1.73
N ASP A 81 8.63 -0.72 2.46
CA ASP A 81 7.39 -0.81 3.22
C ASP A 81 6.16 -0.40 2.38
N ARG A 82 4.97 -0.49 2.98
CA ARG A 82 3.72 -0.04 2.35
C ARG A 82 3.73 1.45 2.01
N THR A 83 4.52 2.26 2.73
CA THR A 83 4.67 3.70 2.45
C THR A 83 5.33 3.93 1.10
N ALA A 84 6.40 3.19 0.77
CA ALA A 84 7.00 3.22 -0.56
C ALA A 84 5.99 2.85 -1.65
N GLN A 85 5.21 1.77 -1.46
CA GLN A 85 4.19 1.35 -2.42
C GLN A 85 3.18 2.46 -2.73
N VAL A 86 2.68 3.13 -1.69
CA VAL A 86 1.77 4.29 -1.84
C VAL A 86 2.46 5.42 -2.60
N VAL A 87 3.68 5.79 -2.21
CA VAL A 87 4.46 6.85 -2.86
C VAL A 87 4.66 6.58 -4.35
N GLY A 88 5.09 5.37 -4.74
CA GLY A 88 5.31 5.04 -6.15
C GLY A 88 4.03 5.01 -6.99
N VAL A 89 2.94 4.43 -6.47
CA VAL A 89 1.65 4.39 -7.17
C VAL A 89 1.09 5.81 -7.33
N MET A 90 1.20 6.64 -6.29
CA MET A 90 0.80 8.05 -6.29
C MET A 90 1.60 8.88 -7.30
N THR A 91 2.91 8.65 -7.46
CA THR A 91 3.70 9.27 -8.53
C THR A 91 3.13 8.92 -9.89
N ALA A 92 2.96 7.63 -10.20
CA ALA A 92 2.50 7.20 -11.52
C ALA A 92 1.03 7.59 -11.80
N MET A 93 0.20 7.76 -10.77
CA MET A 93 -1.12 8.39 -10.90
C MET A 93 -1.02 9.84 -11.38
N GLY A 94 -0.14 10.66 -10.79
CA GLY A 94 0.06 12.05 -11.18
C GLY A 94 0.75 12.22 -12.54
N GLU A 95 1.84 11.50 -12.78
CA GLU A 95 2.65 11.61 -14.00
C GLU A 95 1.95 11.07 -15.25
N SER A 96 1.16 9.99 -15.11
CA SER A 96 0.66 9.25 -16.27
C SER A 96 -0.73 8.63 -16.11
N SER A 97 -1.43 8.88 -15.00
CA SER A 97 -2.68 8.18 -14.66
C SER A 97 -2.53 6.64 -14.69
N LEU A 98 -1.37 6.12 -14.29
CA LEU A 98 -0.97 4.71 -14.36
C LEU A 98 -0.97 4.11 -15.79
N VAL A 99 -0.83 4.95 -16.83
CA VAL A 99 -0.71 4.51 -18.23
C VAL A 99 0.75 4.58 -18.66
N ASN A 100 1.27 3.51 -19.24
CA ASN A 100 2.66 3.48 -19.70
C ASN A 100 2.82 4.25 -21.03
N VAL A 101 2.95 5.59 -20.94
CA VAL A 101 2.88 6.50 -22.10
C VAL A 101 4.16 6.56 -22.92
N GLY A 102 4.01 6.53 -24.25
CA GLY A 102 5.11 6.57 -25.22
C GLY A 102 5.57 7.97 -25.66
N PHE A 103 5.20 9.01 -24.91
CA PHE A 103 5.47 10.43 -25.17
C PHE A 103 5.56 11.22 -23.86
N GLY A 104 6.01 12.49 -23.94
CA GLY A 104 5.92 13.45 -22.85
C GLY A 104 5.69 14.87 -23.37
N ASP A 105 6.19 15.86 -22.63
CA ASP A 105 6.07 17.28 -22.97
C ASP A 105 6.94 17.75 -24.15
N ASP A 106 7.71 16.83 -24.75
CA ASP A 106 8.48 17.09 -25.98
C ASP A 106 7.56 17.44 -27.15
N LEU A 107 6.36 16.84 -27.18
CA LEU A 107 5.29 17.17 -28.13
C LEU A 107 4.74 18.59 -27.95
N ASN A 108 4.89 19.17 -26.75
CA ASN A 108 4.46 20.53 -26.41
C ASN A 108 5.59 21.57 -26.61
N GLY A 109 6.76 21.14 -27.10
CA GLY A 109 7.93 22.00 -27.33
C GLY A 109 8.68 22.38 -26.06
N VAL A 110 8.51 21.64 -24.95
CA VAL A 110 9.26 21.86 -23.72
C VAL A 110 10.70 21.39 -23.89
N THR A 111 11.64 22.19 -23.39
CA THR A 111 13.08 21.93 -23.48
C THR A 111 13.72 21.82 -22.11
N ASN A 112 14.76 20.99 -22.02
CA ASN A 112 15.69 20.98 -20.90
C ASN A 112 16.44 22.33 -20.77
N PRO A 113 17.10 22.61 -19.62
CA PRO A 113 17.84 23.86 -19.41
C PRO A 113 18.98 24.14 -20.41
N ASP A 114 19.45 23.12 -21.13
CA ASP A 114 20.45 23.23 -22.20
C ASP A 114 19.86 23.52 -23.59
N GLY A 115 18.52 23.61 -23.69
CA GLY A 115 17.79 23.83 -24.94
C GLY A 115 17.51 22.56 -25.76
N THR A 116 17.90 21.38 -25.30
CA THR A 116 17.48 20.11 -25.93
C THR A 116 15.99 19.84 -25.66
N PRO A 117 15.25 19.18 -26.56
CA PRO A 117 13.90 18.71 -26.26
C PRO A 117 13.90 17.81 -25.02
N THR A 118 12.82 17.83 -24.24
CA THR A 118 12.62 16.81 -23.21
C THR A 118 12.44 15.43 -23.85
N CYS A 119 12.47 14.38 -23.02
CA CYS A 119 12.42 13.00 -23.48
C CYS A 119 11.75 12.09 -22.44
N SER A 120 10.77 12.62 -21.72
CA SER A 120 10.03 11.91 -20.69
C SER A 120 9.18 10.78 -21.29
N LEU A 121 9.26 9.58 -20.71
CA LEU A 121 8.51 8.40 -21.12
C LEU A 121 8.04 7.58 -19.92
N GLY A 122 7.05 6.72 -20.17
CA GLY A 122 6.60 5.67 -19.26
C GLY A 122 5.83 6.17 -18.04
N LEU A 123 5.57 5.25 -17.11
CA LEU A 123 4.70 5.45 -15.94
C LEU A 123 5.08 6.65 -15.05
N PHE A 124 6.37 7.00 -15.01
CA PHE A 124 6.96 8.03 -14.15
C PHE A 124 7.49 9.22 -14.95
N GLN A 125 7.17 9.32 -16.26
CA GLN A 125 7.65 10.37 -17.17
C GLN A 125 9.17 10.64 -17.08
N GLN A 126 9.95 9.56 -17.03
CA GLN A 126 11.40 9.58 -16.82
C GLN A 126 12.16 9.98 -18.09
N GLN A 127 13.09 10.92 -17.96
CA GLN A 127 13.89 11.44 -19.09
C GLN A 127 15.06 10.50 -19.45
N TRP A 128 14.83 9.55 -20.36
CA TRP A 128 15.84 8.56 -20.78
C TRP A 128 17.05 9.17 -21.50
N CYS A 129 16.88 10.27 -22.24
CA CYS A 129 17.98 10.94 -22.95
C CYS A 129 19.02 11.57 -22.01
N LEU A 130 18.68 11.80 -20.73
CA LEU A 130 19.64 12.19 -19.70
C LEU A 130 20.44 11.00 -19.14
N GLY A 131 20.14 9.77 -19.56
CA GLY A 131 20.83 8.53 -19.21
C GLY A 131 20.67 8.04 -17.78
N SER A 132 20.42 8.94 -16.82
CA SER A 132 20.39 8.58 -15.39
C SER A 132 19.24 7.64 -15.00
N TRP A 133 18.14 7.62 -15.77
CA TRP A 133 16.97 6.76 -15.53
C TRP A 133 17.05 5.39 -16.23
N GLY A 134 17.99 5.22 -17.16
CA GLY A 134 18.07 4.09 -18.08
C GLY A 134 17.85 4.50 -19.55
N THR A 135 17.89 3.51 -20.41
CA THR A 135 17.62 3.60 -21.85
C THR A 135 16.12 3.81 -22.14
N ARG A 136 15.81 4.11 -23.40
CA ARG A 136 14.42 4.31 -23.87
C ARG A 136 13.50 3.11 -23.60
N ASP A 137 14.02 1.90 -23.75
CA ASP A 137 13.22 0.68 -23.58
C ASP A 137 13.08 0.32 -22.09
N GLU A 138 14.11 0.60 -21.28
CA GLU A 138 14.09 0.45 -19.82
C GLU A 138 13.09 1.39 -19.14
N VAL A 139 13.00 2.67 -19.53
CA VAL A 139 11.97 3.58 -18.97
C VAL A 139 10.54 3.22 -19.42
N MET A 140 10.41 2.41 -20.48
CA MET A 140 9.14 1.87 -20.96
C MET A 140 8.81 0.50 -20.33
N ASP A 141 9.69 -0.10 -19.54
CA ASP A 141 9.39 -1.29 -18.74
C ASP A 141 8.82 -0.85 -17.36
N PRO A 142 7.56 -1.18 -17.02
CA PRO A 142 6.95 -0.82 -15.74
C PRO A 142 7.76 -1.24 -14.50
N ALA A 143 8.41 -2.40 -14.53
CA ALA A 143 9.17 -2.92 -13.41
C ALA A 143 10.53 -2.20 -13.27
N HIS A 144 11.22 -1.93 -14.38
CA HIS A 144 12.45 -1.14 -14.36
C HIS A 144 12.18 0.30 -13.91
N ALA A 145 11.23 0.99 -14.55
CA ALA A 145 10.91 2.38 -14.25
C ALA A 145 10.52 2.58 -12.78
N ALA A 146 9.74 1.66 -12.21
CA ALA A 146 9.41 1.66 -10.78
C ALA A 146 10.64 1.39 -9.89
N THR A 147 11.49 0.43 -10.25
CA THR A 147 12.73 0.13 -9.51
C THR A 147 13.65 1.36 -9.48
N ALA A 148 13.89 1.99 -10.62
CA ALA A 148 14.73 3.20 -10.75
C ALA A 148 14.17 4.43 -10.01
N PHE A 149 12.84 4.50 -9.82
CA PHE A 149 12.20 5.47 -8.93
C PHE A 149 12.46 5.16 -7.45
N PHE A 150 12.29 3.90 -7.02
CA PHE A 150 12.49 3.52 -5.63
C PHE A 150 13.94 3.58 -5.17
N GLU A 151 14.90 3.25 -6.04
CA GLU A 151 16.34 3.42 -5.78
C GLU A 151 16.73 4.88 -5.53
N ARG A 152 16.04 5.83 -6.16
CA ARG A 152 16.18 7.26 -5.84
C ARG A 152 15.44 7.65 -4.56
N LEU A 153 14.23 7.11 -4.34
CA LEU A 153 13.44 7.39 -3.14
C LEU A 153 14.23 7.04 -1.86
N VAL A 154 14.90 5.89 -1.82
CA VAL A 154 15.74 5.52 -0.66
C VAL A 154 16.97 6.40 -0.47
N GLY A 155 17.40 7.14 -1.51
CA GLY A 155 18.43 8.17 -1.42
C GLY A 155 17.93 9.52 -0.87
N VAL A 156 16.61 9.72 -0.77
CA VAL A 156 16.02 10.91 -0.16
C VAL A 156 16.06 10.80 1.37
N ALA A 157 16.78 11.71 2.02
CA ALA A 157 16.87 11.76 3.47
C ALA A 157 15.48 11.89 4.12
N ASP A 158 15.23 11.03 5.13
CA ASP A 158 14.00 10.96 5.93
C ASP A 158 12.69 10.84 5.13
N TRP A 159 12.72 10.26 3.93
CA TRP A 159 11.57 10.22 3.02
C TRP A 159 10.30 9.61 3.64
N GLN A 160 10.44 8.63 4.55
CA GLN A 160 9.32 8.01 5.27
C GLN A 160 8.58 8.98 6.20
N SER A 161 9.23 10.08 6.60
CA SER A 161 8.66 11.12 7.46
C SER A 161 8.12 12.33 6.68
N LEU A 162 8.31 12.35 5.35
CA LEU A 162 7.79 13.41 4.49
C LEU A 162 6.33 13.12 4.11
N ALA A 163 5.56 14.18 3.83
CA ALA A 163 4.33 14.02 3.08
C ALA A 163 4.66 13.42 1.69
N PRO A 164 3.87 12.46 1.16
CA PRO A 164 4.18 11.78 -0.09
C PRO A 164 4.55 12.71 -1.25
N THR A 165 3.79 13.78 -1.50
CA THR A 165 4.09 14.77 -2.55
C THR A 165 5.51 15.36 -2.43
N LEU A 166 6.00 15.58 -1.20
CA LEU A 166 7.34 16.13 -0.96
C LEU A 166 8.45 15.10 -1.17
N ALA A 167 8.17 13.82 -0.89
CA ALA A 167 9.09 12.73 -1.21
C ALA A 167 9.19 12.52 -2.73
N ILE A 168 8.04 12.53 -3.42
CA ILE A 168 7.97 12.38 -4.89
C ILE A 168 8.67 13.55 -5.58
N HIS A 169 8.36 14.79 -5.19
CA HIS A 169 9.01 16.01 -5.70
C HIS A 169 10.54 15.94 -5.58
N LYS A 170 11.08 15.43 -4.47
CA LYS A 170 12.53 15.26 -4.27
C LYS A 170 13.16 14.19 -5.19
N VAL A 171 12.37 13.20 -5.65
CA VAL A 171 12.81 12.17 -6.61
C VAL A 171 12.71 12.67 -8.05
N GLN A 172 11.59 13.30 -8.40
CA GLN A 172 11.25 13.71 -9.78
C GLN A 172 11.87 15.06 -10.17
N GLY A 173 12.08 15.97 -9.21
CA GLY A 173 12.64 17.30 -9.47
C GLY A 173 11.71 18.23 -10.24
N ASN A 174 10.39 18.02 -10.16
CA ASN A 174 9.39 18.87 -10.80
C ASN A 174 9.30 20.27 -10.15
N ALA A 175 8.61 21.21 -10.79
CA ALA A 175 8.60 22.61 -10.36
C ALA A 175 7.74 22.90 -9.12
N ASP A 176 6.73 22.06 -8.84
CA ASP A 176 5.77 22.26 -7.75
C ASP A 176 5.85 21.11 -6.73
N PRO A 177 6.25 21.38 -5.46
CA PRO A 177 6.32 20.36 -4.42
C PRO A 177 4.96 19.77 -4.01
N TYR A 178 3.84 20.42 -4.37
CA TYR A 178 2.47 19.98 -4.05
C TYR A 178 1.72 19.36 -5.25
N HIS A 179 2.41 19.11 -6.36
CA HIS A 179 1.84 18.59 -7.59
C HIS A 179 1.00 17.31 -7.43
N TYR A 180 1.28 16.48 -6.41
CA TYR A 180 0.63 15.19 -6.21
C TYR A 180 -0.49 15.20 -5.16
N GLU A 181 -0.92 16.35 -4.63
CA GLU A 181 -1.92 16.41 -3.54
C GLU A 181 -3.40 16.25 -3.98
N THR A 182 -3.68 16.11 -5.27
CA THR A 182 -5.05 16.18 -5.86
C THR A 182 -5.47 14.93 -6.62
#